data_AF-A0A7S3T516-F1
#
_entry.id   AF-A0A7S3T516-F1
#
_cell.length_a   1.000
_cell.length_b   1.000
_cell.length_c   1.000
_cell.angle_alpha   90.00
_cell.angle_beta   90.00
_cell.angle_gamma   90.00
#
_symmetry.space_group_name_H-M   'P 1'
#
loop_
_entity.id
_entity.type
_entity.pdbx_description
1 polymer ?
#
loop_
_entity_poly.entity_id
_entity_poly.type
_entity_poly.pdbx_seq_one_letter_code
_entity_poly.pdbx_strand_id
1 'polypeptide(L)'
;AKQLRYSPTAAATLPVNKKHGQHMLKNPGIVDKIVSAADIKPSDTVFEIGPGTGNLTMRLLEQAKRVVAHEIDPRMAAEVRKRAQNAGRTNLEVQETDVLRGTWPIFDVCTANMPYQISSPFVFRLLAHRPLFRCAVLMFQKEFA
;
A
#
# COMPACT_ATOMS: atom_id res chain seq x y z
N ALA A 1 -14.00 28.64 1.30
CA ALA A 1 -13.87 27.17 1.36
C ALA A 1 -12.60 26.81 2.15
N LYS A 2 -12.74 26.28 3.37
CA LYS A 2 -11.59 25.94 4.22
C LYS A 2 -10.93 24.66 3.70
N GLN A 3 -9.68 24.77 3.22
CA GLN A 3 -8.79 23.63 3.01
C GLN A 3 -8.63 22.89 4.35
N LEU A 4 -9.13 21.65 4.40
CA LEU A 4 -8.83 20.71 5.48
C LEU A 4 -7.32 20.39 5.40
N ARG A 5 -6.53 21.07 6.23
CA ARG A 5 -5.13 20.74 6.43
C ARG A 5 -5.07 19.34 7.05
N TYR A 6 -4.50 18.40 6.32
CA TYR A 6 -4.06 17.11 6.84
C TYR A 6 -3.23 17.33 8.10
N SER A 7 -3.73 16.88 9.25
CA SER A 7 -2.96 16.76 10.48
C SER A 7 -2.35 15.36 10.49
N PRO A 8 -1.01 15.21 10.48
CA PRO A 8 -0.40 13.90 10.59
C PRO A 8 -0.68 13.38 12.00
N THR A 9 -1.72 12.55 12.16
CA THR A 9 -1.81 11.68 13.33
C THR A 9 -0.55 10.84 13.34
N ALA A 10 0.29 11.05 14.37
CA ALA A 10 1.56 10.37 14.54
C ALA A 10 1.34 8.87 14.36
N ALA A 11 1.92 8.30 13.30
CA ALA A 11 1.90 6.86 13.08
C ALA A 11 2.50 6.20 14.32
N ALA A 12 1.82 5.18 14.86
CA ALA A 12 2.39 4.38 15.93
C ALA A 12 3.75 3.84 15.48
N THR A 13 4.80 4.06 16.27
CA THR A 13 6.14 3.60 15.92
C THR A 13 6.26 2.13 16.31
N LEU A 14 5.65 1.26 15.51
CA LEU A 14 5.87 -0.18 15.62
C LEU A 14 7.31 -0.52 15.16
N PRO A 15 8.05 -1.34 15.91
CA PRO A 15 9.39 -1.74 15.52
C PRO A 15 9.35 -2.57 14.22
N VAL A 16 10.15 -2.13 13.25
CA VAL A 16 10.32 -2.81 11.95
C VAL A 16 11.00 -4.16 12.14
N ASN A 17 10.49 -5.18 11.46
CA ASN A 17 11.08 -6.49 11.42
C ASN A 17 12.12 -6.57 10.29
N LYS A 18 13.41 -6.54 10.66
CA LYS A 18 14.53 -6.64 9.71
C LYS A 18 14.50 -7.94 8.90
N LYS A 19 13.94 -9.03 9.44
CA LYS A 19 13.84 -10.32 8.72
C LYS A 19 12.92 -10.25 7.50
N HIS A 20 11.96 -9.33 7.49
CA HIS A 20 11.04 -9.10 6.37
C HIS A 20 11.51 -7.96 5.45
N GLY A 21 12.72 -7.42 5.66
CA GLY A 21 13.24 -6.29 4.87
C GLY A 21 12.39 -5.01 5.00
N GLN A 22 11.64 -4.85 6.09
CA GLN A 22 10.70 -3.73 6.25
C GLN A 22 11.42 -2.37 6.28
N HIS A 23 11.06 -1.50 5.34
CA HIS A 23 11.45 -0.09 5.33
C HIS A 23 10.19 0.78 5.34
N MET A 24 10.01 1.58 6.40
CA MET A 24 8.81 2.39 6.53
C MET A 24 8.86 3.62 5.63
N LEU A 25 7.85 3.79 4.77
CA LEU A 25 7.66 5.00 3.99
C LEU A 25 7.16 6.12 4.90
N LYS A 26 8.07 7.00 5.35
CA LYS A 26 7.77 8.11 6.27
C LYS A 26 7.76 9.49 5.61
N ASN A 27 8.33 9.62 4.41
CA ASN A 27 8.42 10.91 3.72
C ASN A 27 7.07 11.23 3.05
N PRO A 28 6.33 12.26 3.51
CA PRO A 28 5.03 12.61 2.94
C PRO A 28 5.13 13.04 1.48
N GLY A 29 6.22 13.70 1.07
CA GLY A 29 6.43 14.11 -0.32
C GLY A 29 6.62 12.92 -1.28
N ILE A 30 7.16 11.79 -0.80
CA ILE A 30 7.21 10.55 -1.61
C ILE A 30 5.83 9.90 -1.68
N VAL A 31 5.07 9.90 -0.58
CA VAL A 31 3.68 9.42 -0.58
C VAL A 31 2.84 10.21 -1.59
N ASP A 32 2.94 11.54 -1.58
CA ASP A 32 2.22 12.41 -2.51
C ASP A 32 2.62 12.14 -3.97
N LYS A 33 3.91 11.90 -4.24
CA LYS A 33 4.38 11.50 -5.58
C LYS A 33 3.82 10.17 -6.03
N ILE A 34 3.77 9.16 -5.16
CA ILE A 34 3.20 7.85 -5.48
C ILE A 34 1.72 8.00 -5.83
N VAL A 35 0.97 8.70 -4.99
CA VAL A 35 -0.46 8.95 -5.18
C VAL A 35 -0.73 9.72 -6.47
N SER A 36 0.08 10.75 -6.74
CA SER A 36 -0.03 11.54 -7.98
C SER A 36 0.29 10.72 -9.22
N ALA A 37 1.31 9.85 -9.18
CA ALA A 37 1.69 9.00 -10.31
C ALA A 37 0.66 7.89 -10.57
N ALA A 38 -0.03 7.44 -9.53
CA ALA A 38 -1.04 6.40 -9.62
C ALA A 38 -2.32 6.86 -10.33
N ASP A 39 -2.57 8.18 -10.36
CA ASP A 39 -3.75 8.80 -10.99
C ASP A 39 -5.04 8.05 -10.61
N ILE A 40 -5.29 7.93 -9.30
CA ILE A 40 -6.34 7.07 -8.73
C ILE A 40 -7.70 7.69 -9.04
N LYS A 41 -8.61 6.89 -9.62
CA LYS A 41 -9.98 7.31 -9.88
C LYS A 41 -10.90 6.89 -8.72
N PRO A 42 -12.00 7.63 -8.47
CA PRO A 42 -12.99 7.28 -7.46
C PRO A 42 -13.66 5.92 -7.63
N SER A 43 -13.58 5.31 -8.83
CA SER A 43 -14.08 3.97 -9.13
C SER A 43 -13.07 2.86 -8.87
N ASP A 44 -11.79 3.20 -8.72
CA ASP A 44 -10.70 2.23 -8.77
C ASP A 44 -10.65 1.35 -7.52
N THR A 45 -10.33 0.08 -7.75
CA THR A 45 -9.80 -0.81 -6.72
C THR A 45 -8.28 -0.73 -6.74
N VAL A 46 -7.70 -0.32 -5.62
CA VAL A 46 -6.25 -0.26 -5.43
C VAL A 46 -5.77 -1.50 -4.69
N PHE A 47 -4.77 -2.18 -5.26
CA PHE A 47 -4.05 -3.26 -4.61
C PHE A 47 -2.75 -2.73 -4.01
N GLU A 48 -2.62 -2.76 -2.68
CA GLU A 48 -1.44 -2.31 -1.95
C GLU A 48 -0.65 -3.49 -1.39
N ILE A 49 0.66 -3.50 -1.61
CA ILE A 49 1.56 -4.52 -1.06
C ILE A 49 2.40 -3.88 0.05
N GLY A 50 2.34 -4.49 1.24
CA GLY A 50 3.09 -4.04 2.41
C GLY A 50 2.63 -2.67 2.90
N PRO A 51 1.36 -2.51 3.34
CA PRO A 51 0.83 -1.25 3.85
C PRO A 51 1.61 -0.71 5.07
N GLY A 52 2.30 -1.58 5.82
CA GLY A 52 3.03 -1.20 7.01
C GLY A 52 2.13 -0.51 8.04
N THR A 53 2.52 0.65 8.56
CA THR A 53 1.68 1.44 9.49
C THR A 53 0.63 2.31 8.78
N GLY A 54 0.44 2.13 7.47
CA GLY A 54 -0.63 2.75 6.70
C GLY A 54 -0.37 4.16 6.18
N ASN A 55 0.88 4.64 6.11
CA ASN A 55 1.14 6.02 5.66
C ASN A 55 0.69 6.28 4.21
N LEU A 56 0.91 5.30 3.32
CA LEU A 56 0.39 5.33 1.95
C LEU A 56 -1.10 4.94 1.93
N THR A 57 -1.46 3.84 2.57
CA THR A 57 -2.85 3.34 2.69
C THR A 57 -3.86 4.44 3.02
N MET A 58 -3.58 5.30 4.00
CA MET A 58 -4.50 6.36 4.38
C MET A 58 -4.78 7.37 3.26
N ARG A 59 -3.78 7.65 2.41
CA ARG A 59 -3.92 8.54 1.24
C ARG A 59 -4.61 7.85 0.06
N LEU A 60 -4.41 6.53 -0.09
CA LEU A 60 -5.14 5.73 -1.08
C LEU A 60 -6.64 5.68 -0.75
N LEU A 61 -6.98 5.46 0.53
CA LEU A 61 -8.37 5.39 1.04
C LEU A 61 -9.15 6.69 0.88
N GLU A 62 -8.47 7.83 0.73
CA GLU A 62 -9.09 9.14 0.44
C GLU A 62 -9.64 9.23 -0.98
N GLN A 63 -9.11 8.45 -1.93
CA GLN A 63 -9.37 8.62 -3.36
C GLN A 63 -10.00 7.38 -4.02
N ALA A 64 -9.68 6.18 -3.54
CA ALA A 64 -10.11 4.93 -4.14
C ALA A 64 -11.50 4.49 -3.63
N LYS A 65 -12.24 3.78 -4.49
CA LYS A 65 -13.46 3.07 -4.09
C LYS A 65 -13.18 2.01 -3.03
N ARG A 66 -12.08 1.28 -3.23
CA ARG A 66 -11.66 0.15 -2.38
C ARG A 66 -10.15 0.05 -2.41
N VAL A 67 -9.57 -0.23 -1.24
CA VAL A 67 -8.16 -0.62 -1.10
C VAL A 67 -8.11 -2.04 -0.54
N VAL A 68 -7.42 -2.93 -1.24
CA VAL A 68 -7.11 -4.28 -0.77
C VAL A 68 -5.61 -4.33 -0.51
N ALA A 69 -5.20 -4.65 0.71
CA ALA A 69 -3.81 -4.67 1.11
C ALA A 69 -3.35 -6.08 1.49
N HIS A 70 -2.19 -6.51 1.00
CA HIS A 70 -1.51 -7.72 1.48
C HIS A 70 -0.38 -7.33 2.43
N GLU A 71 -0.42 -7.86 3.65
CA GLU A 71 0.60 -7.63 4.67
C GLU A 71 1.03 -8.97 5.27
N ILE A 72 2.33 -9.20 5.36
CA ILE A 72 2.88 -10.45 5.91
C ILE A 72 3.05 -10.37 7.43
N ASP A 73 3.23 -9.16 7.98
CA ASP A 73 3.37 -8.94 9.42
C ASP A 73 2.00 -8.67 10.07
N PRO A 74 1.45 -9.61 10.86
CA PRO A 74 0.13 -9.46 11.47
C PRO A 74 0.02 -8.23 12.39
N ARG A 75 1.15 -7.76 12.97
CA ARG A 75 1.15 -6.55 13.81
C ARG A 75 0.92 -5.29 12.98
N MET A 76 1.51 -5.23 11.79
CA MET A 76 1.31 -4.12 10.85
C MET A 76 -0.10 -4.15 10.27
N ALA A 77 -0.60 -5.35 9.94
CA ALA A 77 -1.97 -5.55 9.48
C ALA A 77 -2.99 -5.07 10.52
N ALA A 78 -2.79 -5.40 11.80
CA ALA A 78 -3.64 -4.91 12.88
C ALA A 78 -3.57 -3.38 13.03
N GLU A 79 -2.39 -2.79 12.94
CA GLU A 79 -2.20 -1.34 13.07
C GLU A 79 -2.87 -0.56 11.94
N VAL A 80 -2.68 -0.94 10.68
CA VAL A 80 -3.32 -0.24 9.56
C VAL A 80 -4.84 -0.38 9.60
N ARG A 81 -5.39 -1.54 10.00
CA ARG A 81 -6.83 -1.72 10.22
C ARG A 81 -7.35 -0.77 11.29
N LYS A 82 -6.68 -0.71 12.45
CA LYS A 82 -7.04 0.19 13.55
C LYS A 82 -7.00 1.65 13.12
N ARG A 83 -5.96 2.05 12.38
CA ARG A 83 -5.80 3.42 11.87
C ARG A 83 -6.92 3.81 10.90
N ALA A 84 -7.27 2.91 9.98
CA ALA A 84 -8.38 3.11 9.05
C ALA A 84 -9.73 3.24 9.79
N GLN A 85 -10.00 2.35 10.75
CA GLN A 85 -11.20 2.39 11.58
C GLN A 85 -11.32 3.70 12.36
N ASN A 86 -10.24 4.13 13.02
CA ASN A 86 -10.21 5.41 13.77
C ASN A 86 -10.44 6.64 12.88
N ALA A 87 -10.11 6.54 11.60
CA ALA A 87 -10.36 7.58 10.60
C ALA A 87 -11.73 7.44 9.90
N GLY A 88 -12.58 6.50 10.34
CA GLY A 88 -13.90 6.25 9.74
C GLY A 88 -13.85 5.65 8.33
N ARG A 89 -12.73 5.03 7.93
CA ARG A 89 -12.57 4.40 6.61
C ARG A 89 -13.10 2.98 6.65
N THR A 90 -14.07 2.70 5.79
CA THR A 90 -14.71 1.37 5.64
C THR A 90 -14.33 0.67 4.34
N ASN A 91 -13.58 1.35 3.48
CA ASN A 91 -13.14 0.89 2.16
C ASN A 91 -11.77 0.19 2.16
N LEU A 92 -11.30 -0.28 3.33
CA LEU A 92 -10.06 -1.02 3.48
C LEU A 92 -10.33 -2.51 3.75
N GLU A 93 -9.72 -3.37 2.96
CA GLU A 93 -9.55 -4.80 3.26
C GLU A 93 -8.06 -5.10 3.43
N VAL A 94 -7.71 -5.87 4.47
CA VAL A 94 -6.32 -6.29 4.70
C VAL A 94 -6.28 -7.80 4.82
N GLN A 95 -5.49 -8.44 3.98
CA GLN A 95 -5.22 -9.87 4.01
C GLN A 95 -3.84 -10.11 4.60
N GLU A 96 -3.79 -10.90 5.68
CA GLU A 96 -2.55 -11.33 6.33
C GLU A 96 -1.95 -12.48 5.55
N THR A 97 -1.18 -12.18 4.51
CA THR A 97 -0.70 -13.18 3.56
C THR A 97 0.59 -12.73 2.87
N ASP A 98 1.40 -13.71 2.49
CA ASP A 98 2.52 -13.50 1.58
C ASP A 98 1.96 -13.18 0.19
N VAL A 99 2.27 -11.99 -0.32
CA VAL A 99 1.81 -11.54 -1.64
C VAL A 99 2.20 -12.49 -2.77
N LEU A 100 3.28 -13.26 -2.66
CA LEU A 100 3.71 -14.22 -3.67
C LEU A 100 2.89 -15.51 -3.66
N ARG A 101 2.16 -15.79 -2.58
CA ARG A 101 1.37 -17.03 -2.39
C ARG A 101 -0.13 -16.78 -2.33
N GLY A 102 -0.55 -15.60 -1.87
CA GLY A 102 -1.96 -15.22 -1.74
C GLY A 102 -2.65 -15.02 -3.08
N THR A 103 -3.98 -15.12 -3.06
CA THR A 103 -4.85 -14.79 -4.21
C THR A 103 -4.94 -13.28 -4.35
N TRP A 104 -4.79 -12.76 -5.58
CA TRP A 104 -4.88 -11.33 -5.83
C TRP A 104 -6.30 -10.95 -6.22
N PRO A 105 -6.79 -9.76 -5.80
CA PRO A 105 -8.06 -9.25 -6.31
C PRO A 105 -7.92 -8.88 -7.80
N ILE A 106 -9.04 -8.60 -8.44
CA ILE A 106 -9.04 -7.77 -9.65
C ILE A 106 -8.81 -6.33 -9.20
N PHE A 107 -7.85 -5.63 -9.79
CA PHE A 107 -7.50 -4.26 -9.44
C PHE A 107 -7.21 -3.40 -10.67
N ASP A 108 -7.44 -2.09 -10.51
CA ASP A 108 -7.16 -1.09 -11.54
C ASP A 108 -5.76 -0.49 -11.36
N VAL A 109 -5.33 -0.37 -10.10
CA VAL A 109 -4.06 0.25 -9.71
C VAL A 109 -3.34 -0.63 -8.70
N CYS A 110 -2.04 -0.81 -8.87
CA CYS A 110 -1.17 -1.48 -7.91
C CYS A 110 -0.16 -0.49 -7.31
N THR A 111 0.02 -0.51 -5.99
CA THR A 111 1.05 0.29 -5.31
C THR A 111 1.86 -0.56 -4.36
N ALA A 112 3.18 -0.37 -4.32
CA ALA A 112 4.02 -1.13 -3.41
C ALA A 112 5.28 -0.38 -3.00
N ASN A 113 5.69 -0.56 -1.74
CA ASN A 113 7.02 -0.26 -1.26
C ASN A 113 7.74 -1.57 -0.96
N MET A 114 8.41 -2.13 -1.98
CA MET A 114 8.83 -3.53 -1.96
C MET A 114 10.22 -3.70 -1.34
N PRO A 115 10.41 -4.71 -0.48
CA PRO A 115 11.75 -5.17 -0.13
C PRO A 115 12.40 -5.88 -1.32
N TYR A 116 13.72 -5.72 -1.45
CA TYR A 116 14.52 -6.27 -2.55
C TYR A 116 14.28 -7.78 -2.79
N GLN A 117 14.20 -8.55 -1.70
CA GLN A 117 14.18 -10.01 -1.70
C GLN A 117 13.04 -10.64 -2.51
N ILE A 118 11.91 -9.96 -2.66
CA ILE A 118 10.72 -10.47 -3.36
C ILE A 118 10.38 -9.65 -4.61
N SER A 119 11.23 -8.69 -4.98
CA SER A 119 10.93 -7.70 -6.03
C SER A 119 10.79 -8.35 -7.42
N SER A 120 11.76 -9.17 -7.87
CA SER A 120 11.67 -9.87 -9.16
C SER A 120 10.46 -10.81 -9.28
N PRO A 121 10.24 -11.79 -8.39
CA PRO A 121 9.10 -12.69 -8.52
C PRO A 121 7.75 -11.95 -8.43
N PHE A 122 7.69 -10.87 -7.65
CA PHE A 122 6.50 -10.01 -7.61
C PHE A 122 6.24 -9.35 -8.97
N VAL A 123 7.26 -8.71 -9.57
CA VAL A 123 7.10 -8.02 -10.87
C VAL A 123 6.69 -9.00 -11.97
N PHE A 124 7.28 -10.20 -12.04
CA PHE A 124 6.87 -11.20 -13.02
C PHE A 124 5.41 -11.63 -12.83
N ARG A 125 5.00 -11.86 -11.57
CA ARG A 125 3.60 -12.20 -11.26
C ARG A 125 2.65 -11.05 -11.62
N LEU A 126 3.07 -9.80 -11.40
CA LEU A 126 2.32 -8.61 -11.77
C LEU A 126 2.13 -8.49 -13.28
N LEU A 127 3.19 -8.65 -14.07
CA LEU A 127 3.11 -8.62 -15.54
C LEU A 127 2.23 -9.76 -16.11
N ALA A 128 2.19 -10.91 -15.43
CA ALA A 128 1.34 -12.04 -15.78
C ALA A 128 -0.11 -11.88 -15.30
N HIS A 129 -0.43 -10.92 -14.43
CA HIS A 129 -1.76 -10.77 -13.85
C HIS A 129 -2.83 -10.48 -14.91
N ARG A 130 -4.00 -11.08 -14.75
CA ARG A 130 -5.18 -10.86 -15.59
C ARG A 130 -6.44 -10.72 -14.72
N PRO A 131 -7.40 -9.86 -15.11
CA PRO A 131 -7.35 -8.92 -16.24
C PRO A 131 -6.25 -7.86 -16.06
N LEU A 132 -5.90 -7.16 -17.14
CA LEU A 132 -4.83 -6.15 -17.09
C LEU A 132 -5.25 -4.98 -16.20
N PHE A 133 -4.32 -4.54 -15.35
CA PHE A 133 -4.46 -3.31 -14.57
C PHE A 133 -4.05 -2.10 -15.40
N ARG A 134 -4.52 -0.92 -15.02
CA ARG A 134 -4.23 0.35 -15.71
C ARG A 134 -2.85 0.92 -15.34
N CYS A 135 -2.50 0.85 -14.06
CA CYS A 135 -1.26 1.47 -13.55
C CYS A 135 -0.65 0.67 -12.41
N ALA A 136 0.68 0.63 -12.33
CA ALA A 136 1.40 0.16 -11.16
C ALA A 136 2.49 1.18 -10.80
N VAL A 137 2.49 1.64 -9.55
CA VAL A 137 3.52 2.53 -8.99
C VAL A 137 4.28 1.78 -7.92
N LEU A 138 5.49 1.36 -8.25
CA LEU A 138 6.32 0.49 -7.42
C LEU A 138 7.57 1.26 -6.96
N MET A 139 7.89 1.15 -5.67
CA MET A 139 9.13 1.66 -5.11
C MET A 139 10.05 0.49 -4.77
N PHE A 140 11.28 0.58 -5.26
CA PHE A 140 12.35 -0.40 -5.04
C PHE A 140 13.59 0.26 -4.47
N GLN A 141 14.49 -0.55 -3.91
CA GLN A 141 15.85 -0.11 -3.59
C GLN A 141 16.63 0.15 -4.88
N LYS A 142 17.56 1.10 -4.85
CA LYS A 142 18.29 1.57 -6.05
C LYS A 142 19.05 0.45 -6.76
N GLU A 143 19.55 -0.52 -5.99
CA GLU A 143 20.30 -1.68 -6.46
C GLU A 143 19.45 -2.64 -7.30
N PHE A 144 18.12 -2.52 -7.22
CA PHE A 144 17.16 -3.29 -8.01
C PHE A 144 16.67 -2.55 -9.26
N ALA A 145 16.65 -1.22 -9.21
CA ALA A 145 15.96 -0.36 -10.16
C ALA A 145 16.73 -0.14 -11.47
#